data_AF-A0A6J4P1A5-F1
#
_entry.id   AF-A0A6J4P1A5-F1
#
_cell.length_a   1.000
_cell.length_b   1.000
_cell.length_c   1.000
_cell.angle_alpha   90.00
_cell.angle_beta   90.00
_cell.angle_gamma   90.00
#
_symmetry.space_group_name_H-M   'P 1'
#
loop_
_entity.id
_entity.type
_entity.pdbx_description
1 polymer ?
#
loop_
_entity_poly.entity_id
_entity_poly.type
_entity_poly.pdbx_seq_one_letter_code
_entity_poly.pdbx_strand_id
1 'polypeptide(L)'
;MLTASERRHAAALMRVNHVGEICAQALYTAQAAATGNPELRRHFEAAAKEETDHLAWTRERLDELGARPSLLNPLWYAGAFGLGLLAGRLGDRVSLGFVVETERQVEAHLDTHLERLPAGDHASRAIVVQMKQDEASHAAQALAAGADELPAVARTLMRAAAKVMTTTAHYV
;
A
#
# COMPACT_ATOMS: atom_id res chain seq x y z
N MET A 1 0.44 -2.86 28.41
CA MET A 1 1.61 -2.08 27.94
C MET A 1 2.55 -3.04 27.22
N LEU A 2 3.10 -2.64 26.07
CA LEU A 2 4.00 -3.49 25.28
C LEU A 2 5.38 -3.63 25.93
N THR A 3 5.96 -4.82 25.88
CA THR A 3 7.37 -5.02 26.18
C THR A 3 8.25 -4.33 25.13
N ALA A 4 9.54 -4.11 25.44
CA ALA A 4 10.47 -3.52 24.49
C ALA A 4 10.63 -4.35 23.20
N SER A 5 10.53 -5.67 23.30
CA SER A 5 10.60 -6.56 22.13
C SER A 5 9.35 -6.45 21.27
N GLU A 6 8.17 -6.48 21.88
CA GLU A 6 6.89 -6.30 21.18
C GLU A 6 6.79 -4.93 20.51
N ARG A 7 7.23 -3.87 21.19
CA ARG A 7 7.27 -2.51 20.62
C ARG A 7 8.15 -2.45 19.36
N ARG A 8 9.36 -3.04 19.40
CA ARG A 8 10.24 -3.10 18.22
C ARG A 8 9.62 -3.91 17.09
N HIS A 9 8.96 -5.02 17.42
CA HIS A 9 8.29 -5.86 16.44
C HIS A 9 7.12 -5.11 15.77
N ALA A 10 6.23 -4.52 16.55
CA ALA A 10 5.13 -3.70 16.05
C ALA A 10 5.64 -2.54 15.19
N ALA A 11 6.70 -1.86 15.64
CA ALA A 11 7.30 -0.76 14.88
C ALA A 11 7.84 -1.21 13.52
N ALA A 12 8.38 -2.42 13.41
CA ALA A 12 8.86 -2.97 12.15
C ALA A 12 7.68 -3.32 11.21
N LEU A 13 6.58 -3.85 11.73
CA LEU A 13 5.37 -4.10 10.94
C LEU A 13 4.72 -2.80 10.46
N MET A 14 4.58 -1.80 11.34
CA MET A 14 4.06 -0.48 10.98
C MET A 14 4.94 0.24 9.95
N ARG A 15 6.27 0.02 9.96
CA ARG A 15 7.16 0.55 8.92
C ARG A 15 6.84 0.00 7.55
N VAL A 16 6.55 -1.30 7.51
CA VAL A 16 6.22 -1.97 6.27
C VAL A 16 4.88 -1.48 5.75
N ASN A 17 3.86 -1.34 6.61
CA ASN A 17 2.59 -0.71 6.25
C ASN A 17 2.82 0.67 5.66
N HIS A 18 3.56 1.53 6.36
CA HIS A 18 3.87 2.88 5.90
C HIS A 18 4.54 2.92 4.52
N VAL A 19 5.44 1.97 4.21
CA VAL A 19 6.05 1.86 2.88
C VAL A 19 5.04 1.41 1.82
N GLY A 20 4.10 0.53 2.20
CA GLY A 20 2.96 0.14 1.36
C GLY A 20 2.16 1.36 0.91
N GLU A 21 1.73 2.20 1.85
CA GLU A 21 0.95 3.41 1.56
C GLU A 21 1.72 4.42 0.68
N ILE A 22 3.05 4.53 0.86
CA ILE A 22 3.89 5.36 -0.01
C ILE A 22 3.83 4.85 -1.46
N CYS A 23 3.88 3.53 -1.65
CA CYS A 23 3.78 2.92 -2.96
C CYS A 23 2.37 3.07 -3.55
N ALA A 24 1.32 2.88 -2.77
CA ALA A 24 -0.07 3.05 -3.20
C ALA A 24 -0.32 4.50 -3.64
N GLN A 25 0.04 5.48 -2.79
CA GLN A 25 -0.07 6.91 -3.12
C GLN A 25 0.69 7.26 -4.42
N ALA A 26 1.93 6.77 -4.56
CA ALA A 26 2.74 6.99 -5.76
C ALA A 26 2.09 6.39 -7.02
N LEU A 27 1.55 5.18 -6.91
CA LEU A 27 0.87 4.47 -7.98
C LEU A 27 -0.39 5.22 -8.43
N TYR A 28 -1.27 5.58 -7.50
CA TYR A 28 -2.48 6.35 -7.80
C TYR A 28 -2.16 7.71 -8.42
N THR A 29 -1.18 8.44 -7.86
CA THR A 29 -0.74 9.73 -8.41
C THR A 29 -0.25 9.58 -9.86
N ALA A 30 0.54 8.54 -10.14
CA ALA A 30 1.04 8.28 -11.48
C ALA A 30 -0.06 7.90 -12.47
N GLN A 31 -1.02 7.07 -12.04
CA GLN A 31 -2.14 6.64 -12.88
C GLN A 31 -3.10 7.79 -13.17
N ALA A 32 -3.36 8.67 -12.20
CA ALA A 32 -4.09 9.93 -12.39
C ALA A 32 -3.44 10.83 -13.44
N ALA A 33 -2.10 10.95 -13.39
CA ALA A 33 -1.34 11.73 -14.36
C ALA A 33 -1.31 11.11 -15.76
N ALA A 34 -1.39 9.78 -15.87
CA ALA A 34 -1.28 9.05 -17.12
C ALA A 34 -2.62 8.86 -17.85
N THR A 35 -3.74 8.74 -17.12
CA THR A 35 -5.05 8.50 -17.74
C THR A 35 -5.58 9.73 -18.47
N GLY A 36 -6.15 9.52 -19.66
CA GLY A 36 -6.90 10.53 -20.41
C GLY A 36 -8.36 10.65 -19.97
N ASN A 37 -8.86 9.70 -19.16
CA ASN A 37 -10.25 9.66 -18.72
C ASN A 37 -10.45 10.56 -17.48
N PRO A 38 -11.27 11.62 -17.55
CA PRO A 38 -11.46 12.53 -16.43
C PRO A 38 -12.17 11.89 -15.23
N GLU A 39 -12.99 10.86 -15.43
CA GLU A 39 -13.66 10.16 -14.33
C GLU A 39 -12.66 9.29 -13.56
N LEU A 40 -11.86 8.50 -14.28
CA LEU A 40 -10.81 7.68 -13.66
C LEU A 40 -9.73 8.53 -13.00
N ARG A 41 -9.39 9.68 -13.59
CA ARG A 41 -8.48 10.64 -12.95
C ARG A 41 -8.98 11.06 -11.58
N ARG A 42 -10.25 11.48 -11.47
CA ARG A 42 -10.85 11.86 -10.18
C ARG A 42 -10.87 10.70 -9.19
N HIS A 43 -11.14 9.49 -9.67
CA HIS A 43 -11.09 8.28 -8.83
C HIS A 43 -9.69 8.04 -8.26
N PHE A 44 -8.65 8.07 -9.09
CA PHE A 44 -7.26 7.91 -8.63
C PHE A 44 -6.80 9.07 -7.73
N GLU A 45 -7.21 10.31 -8.00
CA GLU A 45 -6.92 11.45 -7.13
C GLU A 45 -7.60 11.33 -5.75
N ALA A 46 -8.82 10.79 -5.72
CA ALA A 46 -9.52 10.50 -4.47
C ALA A 46 -8.81 9.40 -3.67
N ALA A 47 -8.47 8.28 -4.30
CA ALA A 47 -7.72 7.19 -3.67
C ALA A 47 -6.36 7.68 -3.14
N ALA A 48 -5.58 8.42 -3.95
CA ALA A 48 -4.31 9.00 -3.50
C ALA A 48 -4.44 9.94 -2.29
N LYS A 49 -5.59 10.61 -2.16
CA LYS A 49 -5.89 11.45 -1.00
C LYS A 49 -6.22 10.59 0.23
N GLU A 50 -7.01 9.53 0.08
CA GLU A 50 -7.30 8.57 1.15
C GLU A 50 -6.00 7.90 1.67
N GLU A 51 -5.07 7.55 0.78
CA GLU A 51 -3.74 7.05 1.16
C GLU A 51 -2.93 8.03 2.02
N THR A 52 -3.21 9.34 1.91
CA THR A 52 -2.55 10.35 2.74
C THR A 52 -2.97 10.23 4.21
N ASP A 53 -4.21 9.83 4.47
CA ASP A 53 -4.70 9.57 5.82
C ASP A 53 -4.05 8.31 6.40
N HIS A 54 -3.92 7.24 5.60
CA HIS A 54 -3.19 6.03 6.00
C HIS A 54 -1.72 6.32 6.31
N LEU A 55 -1.06 7.13 5.48
CA LEU A 55 0.30 7.58 5.70
C LEU A 55 0.43 8.36 7.02
N ALA A 56 -0.52 9.22 7.33
CA ALA A 56 -0.55 9.98 8.56
C ALA A 56 -0.71 9.05 9.78
N TRP A 57 -1.66 8.12 9.75
CA TRP A 57 -1.89 7.17 10.85
C TRP A 57 -0.68 6.26 11.09
N THR A 58 -0.11 5.71 10.02
CA THR A 58 1.07 4.84 10.13
C THR A 58 2.30 5.61 10.59
N ARG A 59 2.45 6.87 10.18
CA ARG A 59 3.53 7.76 10.63
C ARG A 59 3.41 8.10 12.11
N GLU A 60 2.23 8.57 12.53
CA GLU A 60 1.95 8.88 13.93
C GLU A 60 2.23 7.66 14.80
N ARG A 61 1.75 6.49 14.39
CA ARG A 61 1.97 5.26 15.14
C ARG A 61 3.44 4.87 15.22
N LEU A 62 4.23 5.11 14.18
CA LEU A 62 5.68 4.91 14.22
C LEU A 62 6.34 5.82 15.25
N ASP A 63 5.93 7.10 15.30
CA ASP A 63 6.45 8.07 16.26
C ASP A 63 6.08 7.66 17.71
N GLU A 64 4.84 7.21 17.96
CA GLU A 64 4.40 6.66 19.27
C GLU A 64 5.17 5.40 19.71
N LEU A 65 5.57 4.58 18.74
CA LEU A 65 6.38 3.39 18.97
C LEU A 65 7.87 3.72 19.15
N GLY A 66 8.27 4.99 18.94
CA GLY A 66 9.66 5.45 19.03
C GLY A 66 10.53 4.95 17.86
N ALA A 67 9.94 4.85 16.67
CA ALA A 67 10.58 4.35 15.47
C ALA A 67 10.46 5.35 14.30
N ARG A 68 11.24 5.14 13.24
CA ARG A 68 11.29 6.02 12.07
C ARG A 68 10.75 5.34 10.81
N PRO A 69 10.17 6.03 9.82
CA PRO A 69 9.90 5.43 8.51
C PRO A 69 11.14 4.85 7.82
N SER A 70 10.92 4.07 6.75
CA SER A 70 12.04 3.46 6.01
C SER A 70 12.91 4.53 5.35
N LEU A 71 14.24 4.35 5.37
CA LEU A 71 15.14 5.27 4.66
C LEU A 71 15.02 5.16 3.14
N LEU A 72 14.45 4.05 2.66
CA LEU A 72 14.30 3.75 1.25
C LEU A 72 12.98 4.28 0.67
N ASN A 73 12.18 5.02 1.45
CA ASN A 73 10.92 5.63 1.01
C ASN A 73 11.03 6.35 -0.35
N PRO A 74 12.06 7.19 -0.64
CA PRO A 74 12.18 7.83 -1.95
C PRO A 74 12.37 6.85 -3.11
N LEU A 75 13.09 5.74 -2.88
CA LEU A 75 13.30 4.71 -3.88
C LEU A 75 11.99 3.96 -4.17
N TRP A 76 11.26 3.60 -3.12
CA TRP A 76 9.97 2.91 -3.25
C TRP A 76 8.93 3.77 -3.96
N TYR A 77 8.81 5.05 -3.57
CA TYR A 77 7.95 6.01 -4.24
C TYR A 77 8.29 6.13 -5.73
N ALA A 78 9.56 6.35 -6.07
CA ALA A 78 9.98 6.50 -7.47
C ALA A 78 9.70 5.24 -8.31
N GLY A 79 9.92 4.06 -7.74
CA GLY A 79 9.62 2.78 -8.40
C GLY A 79 8.12 2.58 -8.64
N ALA A 80 7.30 2.79 -7.62
CA ALA A 80 5.85 2.66 -7.72
C ALA A 80 5.23 3.70 -8.67
N PHE A 81 5.70 4.94 -8.62
CA PHE A 81 5.30 5.99 -9.56
C PHE A 81 5.64 5.63 -11.01
N GLY A 82 6.86 5.11 -11.25
CA GLY A 82 7.27 4.63 -12.56
C GLY A 82 6.39 3.50 -13.10
N LEU A 83 6.07 2.51 -12.25
CA LEU A 83 5.16 1.42 -12.61
C LEU A 83 3.74 1.92 -12.88
N GLY A 84 3.21 2.84 -12.07
CA GLY A 84 1.90 3.45 -12.29
C GLY A 84 1.82 4.22 -13.61
N LEU A 85 2.88 4.97 -13.97
CA LEU A 85 2.96 5.66 -15.26
C LEU A 85 2.99 4.70 -16.45
N LEU A 86 3.68 3.56 -16.31
CA LEU A 86 3.70 2.52 -17.33
C LEU A 86 2.33 1.85 -17.46
N ALA A 87 1.71 1.47 -16.35
CA ALA A 87 0.38 0.85 -16.33
C ALA A 87 -0.69 1.76 -16.95
N GLY A 88 -0.70 3.05 -16.59
CA GLY A 88 -1.62 4.03 -17.17
C GLY A 88 -1.41 4.23 -18.68
N ARG A 89 -0.17 4.18 -19.17
CA ARG A 89 0.13 4.25 -20.61
C ARG A 89 -0.25 2.99 -21.39
N LEU A 90 -0.34 1.84 -20.75
CA LEU A 90 -0.80 0.59 -21.36
C LEU A 90 -2.34 0.54 -21.49
N GLY A 91 -3.05 1.48 -20.87
CA GLY A 91 -4.49 1.67 -21.00
C GLY A 91 -5.22 1.58 -19.66
N ASP A 92 -6.37 2.25 -19.57
CA ASP A 92 -7.13 2.41 -18.34
C ASP A 92 -7.52 1.07 -17.67
N ARG A 93 -7.95 0.08 -18.46
CA ARG A 93 -8.32 -1.25 -17.93
C ARG A 93 -7.14 -2.01 -17.32
N VAL A 94 -5.97 -1.92 -17.95
CA VAL A 94 -4.71 -2.50 -17.44
C VAL A 94 -4.26 -1.76 -16.19
N SER A 95 -4.37 -0.44 -16.20
CA SER A 95 -4.09 0.42 -15.04
C SER A 95 -4.94 0.02 -13.83
N LEU A 96 -6.25 -0.12 -14.01
CA LEU A 96 -7.18 -0.61 -13.00
C LEU A 96 -6.86 -2.05 -12.56
N GLY A 97 -6.44 -2.92 -13.49
CA GLY A 97 -5.94 -4.26 -13.15
C GLY A 97 -4.72 -4.25 -12.23
N PHE A 98 -3.84 -3.26 -12.40
CA PHE A 98 -2.70 -3.03 -11.53
C PHE A 98 -3.09 -2.55 -10.14
N VAL A 99 -4.13 -1.71 -10.03
CA VAL A 99 -4.74 -1.34 -8.74
C VAL A 99 -5.27 -2.59 -8.05
N VAL A 100 -6.13 -3.36 -8.71
CA VAL A 100 -6.73 -4.59 -8.13
C VAL A 100 -5.67 -5.55 -7.60
N GLU A 101 -4.59 -5.80 -8.35
CA GLU A 101 -3.52 -6.69 -7.89
C GLU A 101 -2.71 -6.08 -6.74
N THR A 102 -2.47 -4.78 -6.75
CA THR A 102 -1.79 -4.07 -5.64
C THR A 102 -2.61 -4.21 -4.37
N GLU A 103 -3.90 -3.89 -4.43
CA GLU A 103 -4.79 -3.93 -3.27
C GLU A 103 -4.96 -5.33 -2.69
N ARG A 104 -5.08 -6.35 -3.55
CA ARG A 104 -5.10 -7.75 -3.08
C ARG A 104 -3.83 -8.14 -2.35
N GLN A 105 -2.67 -7.65 -2.78
CA GLN A 105 -1.41 -7.94 -2.12
C GLN A 105 -1.27 -7.16 -0.81
N VAL A 106 -1.75 -5.91 -0.75
CA VAL A 106 -1.82 -5.12 0.48
C VAL A 106 -2.75 -5.80 1.48
N GLU A 107 -3.98 -6.17 1.09
CA GLU A 107 -4.94 -6.86 1.95
C GLU A 107 -4.35 -8.13 2.58
N ALA A 108 -3.75 -9.01 1.76
CA ALA A 108 -3.12 -10.24 2.24
C ALA A 108 -1.95 -9.96 3.20
N HIS A 109 -1.25 -8.84 2.98
CA HIS A 109 -0.17 -8.40 3.85
C HIS A 109 -0.68 -7.88 5.19
N LEU A 110 -1.75 -7.07 5.19
CA LEU A 110 -2.42 -6.56 6.39
C LEU A 110 -2.98 -7.70 7.23
N ASP A 111 -3.55 -8.73 6.62
CA ASP A 111 -3.99 -9.95 7.33
C ASP A 111 -2.84 -10.64 8.05
N THR A 112 -1.72 -10.84 7.35
CA THR A 112 -0.50 -11.40 7.96
C THR A 112 0.01 -10.52 9.11
N HIS A 113 -0.17 -9.21 9.05
CA HIS A 113 0.21 -8.28 10.12
C HIS A 113 -0.73 -8.36 11.32
N LEU A 114 -2.04 -8.51 11.12
CA LEU A 114 -2.98 -8.72 12.22
C LEU A 114 -2.70 -10.01 12.98
N GLU A 115 -2.16 -11.04 12.34
CA GLU A 115 -1.73 -12.27 13.02
C GLU A 115 -0.44 -12.07 13.84
N ARG A 116 0.47 -11.23 13.35
CA ARG A 116 1.82 -11.07 13.91
C ARG A 116 1.94 -9.94 14.94
N LEU A 117 1.07 -8.94 14.86
CA LEU A 117 1.06 -7.83 15.81
C LEU A 117 0.80 -8.33 17.23
N PRO A 118 1.51 -7.82 18.25
CA PRO A 118 1.27 -8.19 19.64
C PRO A 118 -0.21 -8.03 20.01
N ALA A 119 -0.77 -9.01 20.73
CA ALA A 119 -2.21 -9.00 21.08
C ALA A 119 -2.63 -7.74 21.86
N GLY A 120 -1.71 -7.18 22.67
CA GLY A 120 -1.93 -5.95 23.42
C GLY A 120 -1.68 -4.64 22.65
N ASP A 121 -1.28 -4.70 21.37
CA ASP A 121 -1.10 -3.51 20.53
C ASP A 121 -2.40 -3.10 19.83
N HIS A 122 -3.41 -2.73 20.62
CA HIS A 122 -4.73 -2.39 20.09
C HIS A 122 -4.70 -1.21 19.12
N ALA A 123 -3.80 -0.24 19.31
CA ALA A 123 -3.66 0.93 18.45
C ALA A 123 -3.17 0.54 17.04
N SER A 124 -2.06 -0.20 16.93
CA SER A 124 -1.58 -0.65 15.61
C SER A 124 -2.57 -1.59 14.94
N ARG A 125 -3.24 -2.47 15.69
CA ARG A 125 -4.24 -3.37 15.14
C ARG A 125 -5.45 -2.61 14.59
N ALA A 126 -5.93 -1.57 15.28
CA ALA A 126 -7.05 -0.76 14.82
C ALA A 126 -6.72 -0.05 13.48
N ILE A 127 -5.52 0.51 13.36
CA ILE A 127 -5.04 1.12 12.11
C ILE A 127 -5.04 0.09 10.98
N VAL A 128 -4.45 -1.09 11.20
CA VAL A 128 -4.37 -2.15 10.17
C VAL A 128 -5.75 -2.68 9.78
N VAL A 129 -6.70 -2.79 10.72
CA VAL A 129 -8.07 -3.20 10.43
C VAL A 129 -8.78 -2.16 9.55
N GLN A 130 -8.63 -0.87 9.88
CA GLN A 130 -9.25 0.21 9.10
C GLN A 130 -8.71 0.22 7.67
N MET A 131 -7.37 0.27 7.53
CA MET A 131 -6.72 0.21 6.22
C MET A 131 -7.22 -0.98 5.40
N LYS A 132 -7.29 -2.18 5.99
CA LYS A 132 -7.76 -3.38 5.27
C LYS A 132 -9.17 -3.20 4.67
N GLN A 133 -10.07 -2.53 5.39
CA GLN A 133 -11.42 -2.27 4.90
C GLN A 133 -11.42 -1.30 3.72
N ASP A 134 -10.57 -0.28 3.79
CA ASP A 134 -10.45 0.76 2.76
C ASP A 134 -9.82 0.18 1.48
N GLU A 135 -8.76 -0.64 1.60
CA GLU A 135 -8.11 -1.31 0.45
C GLU A 135 -9.02 -2.33 -0.26
N ALA A 136 -9.86 -3.03 0.50
CA ALA A 136 -10.87 -3.91 -0.09
C ALA A 136 -11.90 -3.11 -0.92
N SER A 137 -12.23 -1.88 -0.48
CA SER A 137 -13.09 -0.96 -1.23
C SER A 137 -12.41 -0.50 -2.52
N HIS A 138 -11.13 -0.11 -2.46
CA HIS A 138 -10.35 0.27 -3.65
C HIS A 138 -10.33 -0.83 -4.72
N ALA A 139 -10.04 -2.07 -4.32
CA ALA A 139 -10.05 -3.21 -5.24
C ALA A 139 -11.44 -3.43 -5.89
N ALA A 140 -12.51 -3.32 -5.09
CA ALA A 140 -13.87 -3.49 -5.56
C ALA A 140 -14.29 -2.38 -6.54
N GLN A 141 -13.91 -1.13 -6.27
CA GLN A 141 -14.16 0.01 -7.15
C GLN A 141 -13.42 -0.14 -8.48
N ALA A 142 -12.14 -0.55 -8.45
CA ALA A 142 -11.35 -0.77 -9.66
C ALA A 142 -11.94 -1.92 -10.52
N LEU A 143 -12.39 -3.00 -9.89
CA LEU A 143 -13.12 -4.08 -10.58
C LEU A 143 -14.42 -3.57 -11.23
N ALA A 144 -15.21 -2.80 -10.49
CA ALA A 144 -16.47 -2.21 -11.00
C ALA A 144 -16.22 -1.23 -12.16
N ALA A 145 -15.09 -0.53 -12.16
CA ALA A 145 -14.63 0.35 -13.23
C ALA A 145 -14.09 -0.41 -14.47
N GLY A 146 -14.07 -1.75 -14.43
CA GLY A 146 -13.72 -2.58 -15.58
C GLY A 146 -12.24 -2.95 -15.65
N ALA A 147 -11.57 -3.13 -14.51
CA ALA A 147 -10.22 -3.68 -14.44
C ALA A 147 -10.05 -4.95 -15.28
N ASP A 148 -8.93 -5.05 -16.01
CA ASP A 148 -8.50 -6.30 -16.63
C ASP A 148 -7.77 -7.17 -15.61
N GLU A 149 -7.92 -8.49 -15.76
CA GLU A 149 -7.08 -9.42 -15.02
C GLU A 149 -5.65 -9.39 -15.57
N LEU A 150 -4.68 -9.01 -14.73
CA LEU A 150 -3.28 -8.98 -15.14
C LEU A 150 -2.76 -10.40 -15.44
N PRO A 151 -1.87 -10.58 -16.44
CA PRO A 151 -1.23 -11.87 -16.71
C PRO A 151 -0.54 -12.45 -15.47
N ALA A 152 -0.55 -13.77 -15.32
CA ALA A 152 0.04 -14.44 -14.17
C ALA A 152 1.53 -14.10 -13.94
N VAL A 153 2.29 -13.87 -15.02
CA VAL A 153 3.68 -13.41 -14.94
C VAL A 153 3.80 -12.04 -14.28
N ALA A 154 2.92 -11.10 -14.62
CA ALA A 154 2.92 -9.77 -14.03
C ALA A 154 2.58 -9.82 -12.54
N ARG A 155 1.54 -10.56 -12.15
CA ARG A 155 1.17 -10.78 -10.75
C ARG A 155 2.31 -11.40 -9.93
N THR A 156 3.02 -12.37 -10.52
CA THR A 156 4.18 -13.01 -9.88
C THR A 156 5.33 -12.03 -9.67
N LEU A 157 5.63 -11.18 -10.66
CA LEU A 157 6.65 -10.15 -10.55
C LEU A 157 6.28 -9.10 -9.49
N MET A 158 5.01 -8.66 -9.46
CA MET A 158 4.52 -7.74 -8.43
C MET A 158 4.69 -8.34 -7.03
N ARG A 159 4.32 -9.61 -6.84
CA ARG A 159 4.50 -10.31 -5.56
C ARG A 159 5.96 -10.42 -5.16
N ALA A 160 6.86 -10.68 -6.10
CA ALA A 160 8.30 -10.71 -5.82
C ALA A 160 8.82 -9.32 -5.40
N ALA A 161 8.41 -8.26 -6.10
CA ALA A 161 8.76 -6.88 -5.76
C ALA A 161 8.23 -6.49 -4.36
N ALA A 162 6.96 -6.79 -4.09
CA ALA A 162 6.34 -6.58 -2.78
C ALA A 162 7.08 -7.34 -1.67
N LYS A 163 7.56 -8.57 -1.94
CA LYS A 163 8.34 -9.33 -0.98
C LYS A 163 9.69 -8.68 -0.66
N VAL A 164 10.39 -8.15 -1.67
CA VAL A 164 11.66 -7.43 -1.47
C VAL A 164 11.42 -6.16 -0.66
N MET A 165 10.42 -5.37 -1.04
CA MET A 165 10.04 -4.14 -0.34
C MET A 165 9.68 -4.40 1.13
N THR A 166 8.77 -5.33 1.39
CA THR A 166 8.31 -5.64 2.75
C THR A 166 9.44 -6.20 3.63
N THR A 167 10.30 -7.04 3.07
CA THR A 167 11.45 -7.60 3.80
C THR A 167 12.47 -6.52 4.15
N THR A 168 12.77 -5.62 3.21
CA THR A 168 13.73 -4.54 3.45
C THR A 168 13.17 -3.50 4.42
N ALA A 169 11.95 -3.01 4.22
CA ALA A 169 11.29 -2.05 5.11
C ALA A 169 11.15 -2.54 6.56
N HIS A 170 11.14 -3.85 6.79
CA HIS A 170 11.15 -4.41 8.14
C HIS A 170 12.42 -4.03 8.93
N TYR A 171 13.56 -3.85 8.24
CA TYR A 171 14.86 -3.61 8.86
C TYR A 171 15.39 -2.18 8.66
N VAL A 172 15.11 -1.55 7.51
CA VAL A 172 15.70 -0.26 7.11
C VAL A 172 14.70 0.85 6.96
#